data_AF-A0AAW0SB59-F1
#
_entry.id   AF-A0AAW0SB59-F1
#
_cell.length_a   1.000
_cell.length_b   1.000
_cell.length_c   1.000
_cell.angle_alpha   90.00
_cell.angle_beta   90.00
_cell.angle_gamma   90.00
#
_symmetry.space_group_name_H-M   'P 1'
#
loop_
_entity.id
_entity.type
_entity.pdbx_description
1 polymer ?
#
loop_
_entity_poly.entity_id
_entity_poly.type
_entity_poly.pdbx_seq_one_letter_code
_entity_poly.pdbx_strand_id
1 'polypeptide(L)'
;MSTQQEEDVLDTWFSSGLFPFASLSWPGQGRGETMPDLARFYPTTLVKTGHDILFWVAQMVMLGLNLTGRLLFKTVLLHGLLCDGGGHKMSKSWGSVIDPLDVINGASLEVLCERVEGSLNA
;
A
#
# COMPACT_ATOMS: atom_id res chain seq x y z
N MET A 1 -37.53 -11.96 15.72
CA MET A 1 -36.51 -12.07 14.67
C MET A 1 -35.16 -12.20 15.36
N SER A 2 -34.46 -13.32 15.21
CA SER A 2 -33.04 -13.36 15.60
C SER A 2 -32.23 -12.72 14.47
N THR A 3 -31.33 -11.82 14.83
CA THR A 3 -30.37 -11.22 13.91
C THR A 3 -29.07 -12.00 14.04
N GLN A 4 -28.55 -12.50 12.92
CA GLN A 4 -27.20 -13.09 12.86
C GLN A 4 -26.28 -12.14 12.11
N GLN A 5 -25.02 -12.10 12.54
CA GLN A 5 -23.99 -11.31 11.87
C GLN A 5 -23.62 -12.01 10.56
N GLU A 6 -23.38 -11.21 9.52
CA GLU A 6 -22.96 -11.73 8.22
C GLU A 6 -21.54 -12.30 8.28
N GLU A 7 -21.30 -13.39 7.54
CA GLU A 7 -20.02 -14.12 7.54
C GLU A 7 -19.04 -13.57 6.48
N ASP A 8 -19.52 -12.77 5.52
CA ASP A 8 -18.70 -12.14 4.50
C ASP A 8 -17.61 -11.22 5.08
N VAL A 9 -16.47 -11.18 4.38
CA VAL A 9 -15.34 -10.28 4.68
C VAL A 9 -15.21 -9.18 3.64
N LEU A 10 -14.68 -8.04 4.07
CA LEU A 10 -14.41 -6.93 3.17
C LEU A 10 -13.15 -7.18 2.35
N ASP A 11 -13.15 -6.65 1.12
CA ASP A 11 -11.97 -6.63 0.26
C ASP A 11 -10.80 -5.89 0.93
N THR A 12 -9.58 -6.38 0.71
CA THR A 12 -8.35 -5.75 1.23
C THR A 12 -8.16 -4.34 0.67
N TRP A 13 -8.66 -4.06 -0.54
CA TRP A 13 -8.63 -2.71 -1.10
C TRP A 13 -9.55 -1.73 -0.35
N PHE A 14 -10.66 -2.23 0.23
CA PHE A 14 -11.53 -1.39 1.06
C PHE A 14 -10.79 -0.90 2.31
N SER A 15 -10.20 -1.82 3.09
CA SER A 15 -9.51 -1.44 4.33
C SER A 15 -8.26 -0.59 4.07
N SER A 16 -7.45 -0.94 3.07
CA SER A 16 -6.28 -0.15 2.67
C SER A 16 -6.65 1.20 2.07
N GLY A 17 -7.82 1.34 1.45
CA GLY A 17 -8.35 2.61 0.96
C GLY A 17 -8.65 3.62 2.08
N LEU A 18 -8.97 3.13 3.29
CA LEU A 18 -9.22 3.96 4.48
C LEU A 18 -7.93 4.40 5.20
N PHE A 19 -6.78 3.85 4.82
CA PHE A 19 -5.50 4.04 5.50
C PHE A 19 -5.16 5.50 5.86
N PRO A 20 -5.37 6.51 5.00
CA PRO A 20 -4.92 7.89 5.27
C PRO A 20 -5.56 8.57 6.48
N PHE A 21 -6.76 8.13 6.88
CA PHE A 21 -7.48 8.70 8.01
C PHE A 21 -7.70 7.66 9.11
N ALA A 22 -7.85 6.38 8.76
CA ALA A 22 -7.93 5.31 9.75
C ALA A 22 -6.66 5.22 10.63
N SER A 23 -5.48 5.47 10.04
CA SER A 23 -4.22 5.55 10.80
C SER A 23 -4.13 6.76 11.73
N LEU A 24 -4.95 7.80 11.48
CA LEU A 24 -5.03 9.03 12.29
C LEU A 24 -6.21 8.99 13.28
N SER A 25 -6.59 7.77 13.68
CA SER A 25 -7.68 7.50 14.62
C SER A 25 -9.08 7.89 14.16
N TRP A 26 -9.32 8.10 12.85
CA TRP A 26 -10.68 8.24 12.32
C TRP A 26 -11.43 6.88 12.36
N PRO A 27 -12.73 6.83 12.70
CA PRO A 27 -13.64 7.94 13.04
C PRO A 27 -13.68 8.28 14.54
N GLY A 28 -12.70 7.83 15.33
CA GLY A 28 -12.70 7.84 16.79
C GLY A 28 -13.45 6.64 17.37
N GLN A 29 -13.38 6.40 18.69
CA GLN A 29 -14.13 5.30 19.34
C GLN A 29 -15.63 5.61 19.54
N GLY A 30 -16.22 6.54 18.76
CA GLY A 30 -17.66 6.83 18.81
C GLY A 30 -18.14 7.59 20.07
N ARG A 31 -17.25 8.18 20.87
CA ARG A 31 -17.58 8.85 22.15
C ARG A 31 -17.19 10.34 22.24
N GLY A 32 -17.24 11.06 21.13
CA GLY A 32 -16.91 12.50 21.12
C GLY A 32 -15.43 12.79 21.38
N GLU A 33 -14.57 11.83 21.09
CA GLU A 33 -13.12 11.96 21.22
C GLU A 33 -12.58 12.94 20.17
N THR A 34 -11.73 13.86 20.61
CA THR A 34 -11.00 14.74 19.70
C THR A 34 -9.98 13.91 18.91
N MET A 35 -9.89 14.12 17.59
CA MET A 35 -8.90 13.49 16.72
C MET A 35 -7.80 14.52 16.37
N PRO A 36 -6.86 14.83 17.28
CA PRO A 36 -5.86 15.87 17.07
C PRO A 36 -4.94 15.55 15.88
N ASP A 37 -4.59 14.27 15.70
CA ASP A 37 -3.71 13.84 14.61
C ASP A 37 -4.40 13.95 13.25
N LEU A 38 -5.68 13.59 13.15
CA LEU A 38 -6.45 13.84 11.93
C LEU A 38 -6.49 15.34 11.62
N ALA A 39 -6.78 16.20 12.60
CA ALA A 39 -6.82 17.64 12.37
C ALA A 39 -5.46 18.23 11.96
N ARG A 40 -4.35 17.64 12.42
CA ARG A 40 -2.99 18.13 12.19
C ARG A 40 -2.37 17.62 10.89
N PHE A 41 -2.58 16.36 10.56
CA PHE A 41 -1.88 15.68 9.46
C PHE A 41 -2.76 15.45 8.23
N TYR A 42 -4.08 15.67 8.33
CA TYR A 42 -5.02 15.53 7.23
C TYR A 42 -5.54 16.88 6.72
N PRO A 43 -5.46 17.17 5.40
CA PRO A 43 -4.96 16.30 4.33
C PRO A 43 -3.43 16.33 4.19
N THR A 44 -2.87 15.22 3.74
CA THR A 44 -1.43 15.08 3.46
C THR A 44 -1.05 15.86 2.19
N THR A 45 0.24 16.16 2.00
CA THR A 45 0.71 16.86 0.79
C THR A 45 0.96 15.90 -0.38
N LEU A 46 1.52 14.73 -0.12
CA LEU A 46 2.04 13.80 -1.13
C LEU A 46 1.72 12.35 -0.78
N VAL A 47 1.34 11.57 -1.79
CA VAL A 47 1.42 10.10 -1.76
C VAL A 47 2.43 9.63 -2.80
N LYS A 48 3.33 8.73 -2.40
CA LYS A 48 4.31 8.11 -3.29
C LYS A 48 3.96 6.64 -3.47
N THR A 49 3.85 6.19 -4.71
CA THR A 49 3.56 4.78 -5.02
C THR A 49 4.03 4.39 -6.41
N GLY A 50 4.00 3.11 -6.74
CA GLY A 50 4.17 2.62 -8.10
C GLY A 50 2.91 2.87 -8.94
N HIS A 51 3.07 3.02 -10.25
CA HIS A 51 1.95 3.21 -11.18
C HIS A 51 1.06 1.97 -11.32
N ASP A 52 1.56 0.81 -10.92
CA ASP A 52 0.87 -0.49 -10.94
C ASP A 52 -0.33 -0.58 -9.99
N ILE A 53 -0.35 0.22 -8.92
CA ILE A 53 -1.47 0.28 -7.97
C ILE A 53 -2.18 1.64 -7.97
N LEU A 54 -2.19 2.34 -9.11
CA LEU A 54 -2.90 3.63 -9.23
C LEU A 54 -4.41 3.52 -8.94
N PHE A 55 -5.02 2.35 -9.20
CA PHE A 55 -6.40 2.07 -8.81
C PHE A 55 -6.65 2.17 -7.30
N TRP A 56 -5.69 1.76 -6.47
CA TRP A 56 -5.77 1.91 -5.02
C TRP A 56 -5.82 3.39 -4.62
N VAL A 57 -4.99 4.22 -5.25
CA VAL A 57 -5.02 5.69 -5.06
C VAL A 57 -6.41 6.26 -5.41
N ALA A 58 -7.03 5.78 -6.48
CA ALA A 58 -8.38 6.20 -6.86
C ALA A 58 -9.44 5.82 -5.80
N GLN A 59 -9.38 4.61 -5.24
CA GLN A 59 -10.28 4.21 -4.16
C GLN A 59 -10.11 5.08 -2.92
N MET A 60 -8.87 5.37 -2.53
CA MET A 60 -8.59 6.28 -1.43
C MET A 60 -9.27 7.63 -1.69
N VAL A 61 -9.12 8.20 -2.89
CA VAL A 61 -9.77 9.48 -3.26
C VAL A 61 -11.30 9.39 -3.15
N MET A 62 -11.91 8.33 -3.68
CA MET A 62 -13.37 8.15 -3.60
C MET A 62 -13.86 8.04 -2.14
N LEU A 63 -13.22 7.19 -1.34
CA LEU A 63 -13.59 6.99 0.07
C LEU A 63 -13.33 8.24 0.90
N GLY A 64 -12.19 8.90 0.71
CA GLY A 64 -11.84 10.15 1.39
C GLY A 64 -12.85 11.26 1.11
N LEU A 65 -13.25 11.44 -0.16
CA LEU A 65 -14.28 12.40 -0.52
C LEU A 65 -15.64 12.03 0.07
N ASN A 66 -16.03 10.75 0.00
CA ASN A 66 -17.35 10.30 0.47
C ASN A 66 -17.48 10.36 2.01
N LEU A 67 -16.42 10.01 2.74
CA LEU A 67 -16.46 9.86 4.20
C LEU A 67 -16.02 11.11 4.97
N THR A 68 -15.10 11.91 4.39
CA THR A 68 -14.53 13.09 5.05
C THR A 68 -14.87 14.41 4.35
N GLY A 69 -15.42 14.36 3.13
CA GLY A 69 -15.70 15.55 2.32
C GLY A 69 -14.46 16.29 1.84
N ARG A 70 -13.26 15.71 2.00
CA ARG A 70 -11.98 16.35 1.69
C ARG A 70 -11.08 15.40 0.90
N LEU A 71 -10.28 15.96 0.00
CA LEU A 71 -9.28 15.21 -0.74
C LEU A 71 -8.09 14.89 0.17
N LEU A 72 -7.64 13.64 0.15
CA LEU A 72 -6.59 13.08 1.01
C LEU A 72 -5.20 13.69 0.82
N PHE A 73 -4.83 13.94 -0.44
CA PHE A 73 -3.52 14.45 -0.84
C PHE A 73 -3.66 15.31 -2.09
N LYS A 74 -2.78 16.30 -2.23
CA LYS A 74 -2.76 17.21 -3.40
C LYS A 74 -1.92 16.69 -4.55
N THR A 75 -0.92 15.86 -4.25
CA THR A 75 0.05 15.38 -5.24
C THR A 75 0.23 13.87 -5.13
N VAL A 76 0.28 13.21 -6.29
CA VAL A 76 0.61 11.79 -6.43
C VAL A 76 1.93 11.69 -7.18
N LEU A 77 2.96 11.14 -6.53
CA LEU A 77 4.24 10.83 -7.16
C LEU A 77 4.28 9.35 -7.52
N LEU A 78 4.24 9.06 -8.82
CA LEU A 78 4.38 7.71 -9.35
C LEU A 78 5.84 7.44 -9.67
N HIS A 79 6.44 6.45 -9.00
CA HIS A 79 7.77 5.98 -9.35
C HIS A 79 7.70 4.79 -10.33
N GLY A 80 8.84 4.56 -11.01
CA GLY A 80 9.01 3.40 -11.88
C GLY A 80 8.98 2.08 -11.10
N LEU A 81 8.82 0.99 -11.83
CA LEU A 81 8.92 -0.36 -11.28
C LEU A 81 10.34 -0.87 -11.47
N LEU A 82 10.81 -1.65 -10.51
CA LEU A 82 12.05 -2.40 -10.65
C LEU A 82 11.76 -3.64 -11.48
N CYS A 83 12.57 -3.84 -12.51
CA CYS A 83 12.47 -4.97 -13.43
C CYS A 83 13.66 -5.91 -13.25
N ASP A 84 13.44 -7.17 -13.61
CA ASP A 84 14.50 -8.16 -13.75
C ASP A 84 15.37 -7.90 -15.00
N GLY A 85 16.37 -8.75 -15.22
CA GLY A 85 17.23 -8.66 -16.41
C GLY A 85 16.52 -8.86 -17.74
N GLY A 86 15.31 -9.44 -17.75
CA GLY A 86 14.46 -9.60 -18.92
C GLY A 86 13.47 -8.44 -19.12
N GLY A 87 13.43 -7.46 -18.23
CA GLY A 87 12.50 -6.34 -18.27
C GLY A 87 11.13 -6.62 -17.63
N HIS A 88 10.91 -7.80 -17.04
CA HIS A 88 9.67 -8.10 -16.33
C HIS A 88 9.67 -7.47 -14.94
N LYS A 89 8.48 -7.05 -14.47
CA LYS A 89 8.31 -6.58 -13.10
C LYS A 89 8.75 -7.66 -12.12
N MET A 90 9.60 -7.30 -11.15
CA MET A 90 9.97 -8.23 -10.10
C MET A 90 8.73 -8.69 -9.31
N SER A 91 8.56 -10.00 -9.14
CA SER A 91 7.43 -10.58 -8.44
C SER A 91 7.85 -11.76 -7.59
N LYS A 92 7.36 -11.81 -6.34
CA LYS A 92 7.56 -12.96 -5.45
C LYS A 92 7.00 -14.25 -6.04
N SER A 93 5.86 -14.18 -6.71
CA SER A 93 5.22 -15.36 -7.34
C SER A 93 6.00 -15.88 -8.54
N TRP A 94 6.82 -15.05 -9.17
CA TRP A 94 7.64 -15.43 -10.31
C TRP A 94 9.08 -15.75 -9.90
N GLY A 95 9.50 -15.43 -8.67
CA GLY A 95 10.85 -15.72 -8.18
C GLY A 95 11.93 -14.71 -8.60
N SER A 96 11.60 -13.62 -9.31
CA SER A 96 12.57 -12.59 -9.78
C SER A 96 13.03 -11.60 -8.72
N VAL A 97 12.67 -11.78 -7.46
CA VAL A 97 12.92 -10.77 -6.43
C VAL A 97 14.35 -10.90 -5.91
N ILE A 98 15.08 -9.79 -5.97
CA ILE A 98 16.32 -9.62 -5.22
C ILE A 98 15.98 -9.16 -3.80
N ASP A 99 16.52 -9.83 -2.78
CA ASP A 99 16.36 -9.39 -1.39
C ASP A 99 17.12 -8.07 -1.17
N PRO A 100 16.46 -6.99 -0.73
CA PRO A 100 17.14 -5.73 -0.42
C PRO A 100 18.26 -5.87 0.62
N LEU A 101 18.17 -6.83 1.54
CA LEU A 101 19.20 -7.06 2.56
C LEU A 101 20.51 -7.55 1.93
N ASP A 102 20.47 -8.29 0.83
CA ASP A 102 21.68 -8.74 0.15
C ASP A 102 22.43 -7.57 -0.47
N VAL A 103 21.69 -6.63 -1.06
CA VAL A 103 22.26 -5.40 -1.62
C VAL A 103 22.84 -4.51 -0.52
N ILE A 104 22.12 -4.35 0.60
CA ILE A 104 22.58 -3.54 1.74
C ILE A 104 23.87 -4.11 2.36
N ASN A 105 23.97 -5.44 2.46
CA ASN A 105 25.13 -6.11 3.02
C ASN A 105 26.30 -6.27 2.03
N GLY A 106 26.13 -5.80 0.78
CA GLY A 106 27.18 -5.81 -0.23
C GLY A 106 27.44 -7.18 -0.85
N ALA A 107 26.39 -8.01 -1.02
CA ALA A 107 26.49 -9.25 -1.78
C ALA A 107 27.03 -8.99 -3.18
N SER A 108 27.89 -9.89 -3.68
CA SER A 108 28.41 -9.79 -5.03
C SER A 108 27.32 -10.11 -6.05
N LEU A 109 27.51 -9.66 -7.30
CA LEU A 109 26.57 -9.92 -8.39
C LEU A 109 26.31 -11.41 -8.58
N GLU A 110 27.36 -12.23 -8.47
CA GLU A 110 27.27 -13.69 -8.62
C GLU A 110 26.32 -14.30 -7.58
N VAL A 111 26.44 -13.89 -6.31
CA VAL A 111 25.56 -14.35 -5.23
C VAL A 111 24.11 -13.93 -5.45
N LEU A 112 23.88 -12.71 -5.96
CA LEU A 112 22.53 -12.24 -6.27
C LEU A 112 21.91 -13.05 -7.41
N CYS A 113 22.68 -13.35 -8.46
CA CYS A 113 22.24 -14.18 -9.58
C CYS A 113 21.90 -15.60 -9.12
N GLU A 114 22.78 -16.24 -8.35
CA GLU A 114 22.55 -17.60 -7.82
C GLU A 114 21.26 -17.70 -6.99
N ARG A 115 20.96 -16.68 -6.17
CA ARG A 115 19.73 -16.65 -5.36
C ARG A 115 18.46 -16.52 -6.20
N VAL A 116 18.49 -15.67 -7.23
CA VAL A 116 17.35 -15.51 -8.15
C VAL A 116 17.15 -16.78 -8.95
N GLU A 117 18.21 -17.39 -9.48
CA GLU A 117 18.13 -18.69 -10.18
C GLU A 117 17.59 -19.79 -9.27
N GLY A 118 18.03 -19.84 -8.01
CA GLY A 118 17.51 -20.78 -7.02
C GLY A 118 16.01 -20.58 -6.75
N SER A 119 15.53 -19.33 -6.76
CA SER A 119 14.12 -18.99 -6.54
C SER A 119 13.23 -19.29 -7.74
N LEU A 120 13.76 -19.17 -8.96
CA LEU A 120 13.05 -19.49 -10.20
C LEU A 120 12.85 -21.00 -10.40
N ASN A 121 13.75 -21.81 -9.82
CA ASN A 121 13.76 -23.27 -9.97
C ASN A 121 13.14 -24.02 -8.78
N ALA A 122 12.58 -23.30 -7.80
CA ALA A 122 11.91 -23.85 -6.61
C ALA A 122 10.40 -24.02 -6.83
#